data_AF-R0G1Q2-F1
#
_entry.id   AF-R0G1Q2-F1
#
_cell.length_a   1.000
_cell.length_b   1.000
_cell.length_c   1.000
_cell.angle_alpha   90.00
_cell.angle_beta   90.00
_cell.angle_gamma   90.00
#
_symmetry.space_group_name_H-M   'P 1'
#
loop_
_entity.id
_entity.type
_entity.pdbx_description
1 polymer ?
#
loop_
_entity_poly.entity_id
_entity_poly.type
_entity_poly.pdbx_seq_one_letter_code
_entity_poly.pdbx_strand_id
1 'polypeptide(L)'
;MVDNREDVIDYVPGVKAIEPKDLMSYLQVSDKDVDTNTVVYRILFKAFKDVKRADFVLCNTVQELEPDSLSALQAKQPVYAIGPVFYTDSVVPTSLWAESDCTEWLKGRPTGSVLYVSFGSYAHVGKKEIVEIAHGLLLSGISFIWVLRPDIVGSDVPDFLPNGFVDQAQDRGLVVQWCCQMEVISNPAVGGFFTHCGWNSILESVWCGLPLLCYPLLTDQFTNRKIVVDDWRIGINLCENNKNVTREQVSANVRRLMIKGETSSELRGNVEKVKRHLKDAVTAVGSSERSFNSFVCEVRSRIETKLCNVVNGLETSRSD
;
A
#
# COMPACT_ATOMS: atom_id res chain seq x y z
N MET A 1 -21.76 -12.84 -25.01
CA MET A 1 -22.03 -11.39 -24.97
C MET A 1 -22.37 -11.06 -23.52
N VAL A 2 -21.38 -10.67 -22.73
CA VAL A 2 -21.62 -10.06 -21.43
C VAL A 2 -21.06 -8.66 -21.57
N ASP A 3 -21.92 -7.69 -21.28
CA ASP A 3 -21.64 -6.27 -21.33
C ASP A 3 -20.42 -5.94 -20.47
N ASN A 4 -19.64 -4.93 -20.86
CA ASN A 4 -18.67 -4.31 -19.93
C ASN A 4 -19.50 -3.73 -18.78
N ARG A 5 -19.75 -4.51 -17.72
CA ARG A 5 -20.62 -4.06 -16.64
C ARG A 5 -19.94 -2.91 -15.92
N GLU A 6 -20.45 -1.71 -16.15
CA GLU A 6 -20.16 -0.51 -15.38
C GLU A 6 -20.89 -0.51 -14.02
N ASP A 7 -21.70 -1.54 -13.77
CA ASP A 7 -22.51 -1.65 -12.56
C ASP A 7 -21.64 -1.76 -11.31
N VAL A 8 -22.07 -1.05 -10.27
CA VAL A 8 -21.51 -1.15 -8.93
C VAL A 8 -21.64 -2.59 -8.42
N ILE A 9 -20.56 -3.13 -7.87
CA ILE A 9 -20.52 -4.47 -7.27
C ILE A 9 -20.83 -4.34 -5.79
N ASP A 10 -21.99 -4.86 -5.38
CA ASP A 10 -22.51 -4.78 -4.00
C ASP A 10 -22.75 -6.17 -3.35
N TYR A 11 -22.39 -7.24 -4.05
CA TYR A 11 -22.68 -8.63 -3.66
C TYR A 11 -21.48 -9.38 -3.07
N VAL A 12 -20.35 -8.71 -2.81
CA VAL A 12 -19.16 -9.33 -2.20
C VAL A 12 -19.31 -9.29 -0.66
N PRO A 13 -19.39 -10.45 0.03
CA PRO A 13 -19.60 -10.47 1.47
C PRO A 13 -18.48 -9.74 2.23
N GLY A 14 -18.87 -8.84 3.13
CA GLY A 14 -17.94 -8.10 3.98
C GLY A 14 -17.21 -6.93 3.28
N VAL A 15 -17.51 -6.66 2.01
CA VAL A 15 -16.93 -5.57 1.23
C VAL A 15 -18.05 -4.60 0.87
N LYS A 16 -17.85 -3.31 1.15
CA LYS A 16 -18.79 -2.26 0.73
C LYS A 16 -18.86 -2.19 -0.79
N ALA A 17 -19.94 -1.63 -1.31
CA ALA A 17 -20.13 -1.38 -2.73
C ALA A 17 -18.85 -0.80 -3.38
N ILE A 18 -18.40 -1.46 -4.46
CA ILE A 18 -17.15 -1.14 -5.16
C ILE A 18 -17.43 -0.97 -6.65
N GLU A 19 -16.90 0.10 -7.24
CA GLU A 19 -17.00 0.33 -8.68
C GLU A 19 -15.98 -0.53 -9.43
N PRO A 20 -16.26 -0.95 -10.68
CA PRO A 20 -15.30 -1.70 -11.50
C PRO A 20 -13.92 -1.04 -11.60
N LYS A 21 -13.86 0.30 -11.62
CA LYS A 21 -12.61 1.07 -11.65
C LYS A 21 -11.76 0.90 -10.39
N ASP A 22 -12.36 0.54 -9.25
CA ASP A 22 -11.66 0.38 -7.98
C ASP A 22 -11.27 -1.07 -7.70
N LEU A 23 -11.60 -2.00 -8.60
CA LEU A 23 -11.09 -3.37 -8.55
C LEU A 23 -9.59 -3.43 -8.80
N MET A 24 -8.98 -4.59 -8.55
CA MET A 24 -7.57 -4.83 -8.87
C MET A 24 -7.31 -4.61 -10.37
N SER A 25 -6.14 -4.11 -10.75
CA SER A 25 -5.86 -3.70 -12.14
C SER A 25 -6.12 -4.79 -13.19
N TYR A 26 -5.90 -6.06 -12.84
CA TYR A 26 -6.18 -7.22 -13.70
C TYR A 26 -7.66 -7.63 -13.76
N LEU A 27 -8.55 -6.97 -13.02
CA LEU A 27 -9.99 -7.11 -13.12
C LEU A 27 -10.66 -5.90 -13.82
N GLN A 28 -9.89 -4.85 -14.14
CA GLN A 28 -10.39 -3.64 -14.81
C GLN A 28 -10.36 -3.73 -16.34
N VAL A 29 -9.74 -4.77 -16.90
CA VAL A 29 -9.56 -4.93 -18.35
C VAL A 29 -10.86 -5.44 -18.98
N SER A 30 -11.23 -4.89 -20.14
CA SER A 30 -12.44 -5.32 -20.86
C SER A 30 -12.32 -6.79 -21.29
N ASP A 31 -13.42 -7.56 -21.25
CA ASP A 31 -13.44 -8.99 -21.65
C ASP A 31 -12.88 -9.24 -23.07
N LYS A 32 -12.82 -8.20 -23.92
CA LYS A 32 -12.27 -8.27 -25.28
C LYS A 32 -10.74 -8.15 -25.33
N ASP A 33 -10.13 -7.59 -24.28
CA ASP A 33 -8.69 -7.31 -24.19
C ASP A 33 -8.00 -8.15 -23.11
N VAL A 34 -8.74 -8.93 -22.30
CA VAL A 34 -8.16 -9.83 -21.30
C VAL A 34 -7.50 -11.03 -22.01
N ASP A 35 -6.19 -10.96 -22.20
CA ASP A 35 -5.40 -12.17 -22.43
C ASP A 35 -5.18 -12.91 -21.08
N THR A 36 -6.12 -13.80 -20.77
CA THR A 36 -6.02 -14.71 -19.62
C THR A 36 -4.81 -15.66 -19.71
N ASN A 37 -4.13 -15.73 -20.86
CA ASN A 37 -2.87 -16.47 -21.04
C ASN A 37 -1.61 -15.63 -20.77
N THR A 38 -1.73 -14.40 -20.29
CA THR A 38 -0.56 -13.73 -19.73
C THR A 38 -0.07 -14.46 -18.47
N VAL A 39 1.24 -14.42 -18.22
CA VAL A 39 1.86 -15.09 -17.05
C VAL A 39 1.27 -14.58 -15.74
N VAL A 40 0.99 -13.27 -15.67
CA VAL A 40 0.43 -12.61 -14.48
C VAL A 40 -0.94 -13.20 -14.12
N TYR A 41 -1.86 -13.32 -15.07
CA TYR A 41 -3.19 -13.88 -14.80
C TYR A 41 -3.13 -15.35 -14.37
N ARG A 42 -2.24 -16.16 -14.99
CA ARG A 42 -2.05 -17.55 -14.57
C ARG A 42 -1.55 -17.67 -13.13
N ILE A 43 -0.58 -16.84 -12.74
CA ILE A 43 -0.04 -16.83 -11.38
C ILE A 43 -1.14 -16.43 -10.38
N LEU A 44 -1.88 -15.35 -10.67
CA LEU A 44 -2.94 -14.85 -9.79
C LEU A 44 -4.07 -15.87 -9.62
N PHE A 45 -4.56 -16.45 -10.72
CA PHE A 45 -5.63 -17.44 -10.67
C PHE A 45 -5.19 -18.71 -9.92
N LYS A 46 -3.94 -19.13 -10.10
CA LYS A 46 -3.35 -20.21 -9.31
C LYS A 46 -3.28 -19.84 -7.82
N ALA A 47 -2.83 -18.63 -7.48
CA ALA A 47 -2.78 -18.17 -6.10
C ALA A 47 -4.18 -18.18 -5.44
N PHE A 48 -5.22 -17.70 -6.15
CA PHE A 48 -6.61 -17.75 -5.64
C PHE A 48 -7.17 -19.17 -5.50
N LYS A 49 -6.67 -20.15 -6.27
CA LYS A 49 -7.01 -21.57 -6.08
C LYS A 49 -6.27 -22.17 -4.89
N ASP A 50 -4.98 -21.87 -4.77
CA ASP A 50 -4.11 -22.43 -3.74
C ASP A 50 -4.49 -21.89 -2.36
N VAL A 51 -4.85 -20.60 -2.23
CA VAL A 51 -5.27 -19.99 -0.95
C VAL A 51 -6.52 -20.66 -0.34
N LYS A 52 -7.42 -21.21 -1.16
CA LYS A 52 -8.61 -21.96 -0.69
C LYS A 52 -8.26 -23.30 -0.05
N ARG A 53 -7.04 -23.77 -0.25
CA ARG A 53 -6.50 -25.03 0.29
C ARG A 53 -5.53 -24.79 1.45
N ALA A 54 -5.25 -23.54 1.78
CA ALA A 54 -4.35 -23.20 2.87
C ALA A 54 -4.99 -23.60 4.20
N ASP A 55 -4.19 -24.20 5.09
CA ASP A 55 -4.63 -24.52 6.44
C ASP A 55 -4.95 -23.26 7.25
N PHE A 56 -4.21 -22.18 6.99
CA PHE A 56 -4.27 -20.89 7.67
C PHE A 56 -3.94 -19.76 6.68
N VAL A 57 -4.57 -18.60 6.86
CA VAL A 57 -4.23 -17.36 6.14
C VAL A 57 -3.91 -16.27 7.14
N LEU A 58 -2.72 -15.68 7.03
CA LEU A 58 -2.29 -14.55 7.84
C LEU A 58 -2.40 -13.27 7.00
N CYS A 59 -3.17 -12.31 7.48
CA CYS A 59 -3.40 -11.04 6.81
C CYS A 59 -2.64 -9.93 7.55
N ASN A 60 -1.85 -9.16 6.81
CA ASN A 60 -1.18 -7.97 7.36
C ASN A 60 -2.16 -6.79 7.46
N THR A 61 -3.19 -6.94 8.29
CA THR A 61 -4.19 -5.91 8.60
C THR A 61 -4.57 -6.04 10.08
N VAL A 62 -5.41 -5.14 10.59
CA VAL A 62 -5.93 -5.22 11.97
C VAL A 62 -7.46 -5.36 11.95
N GLN A 63 -8.00 -6.02 12.98
CA GLN A 63 -9.43 -6.30 13.08
C GLN A 63 -10.30 -5.03 12.95
N GLU A 64 -9.81 -3.93 13.51
CA GLU A 64 -10.50 -2.65 13.59
C GLU A 64 -10.63 -1.94 12.23
N LEU A 65 -9.76 -2.24 11.27
CA LEU A 65 -9.77 -1.58 9.96
C LEU A 65 -10.68 -2.26 8.94
N GLU A 66 -10.83 -3.59 9.03
CA GLU A 66 -11.55 -4.40 8.05
C GLU A 66 -12.46 -5.46 8.71
N PRO A 67 -13.31 -5.10 9.69
CA PRO A 67 -14.02 -6.09 10.51
C PRO A 67 -14.97 -6.97 9.69
N ASP A 68 -15.69 -6.38 8.75
CA ASP A 68 -16.69 -7.09 7.95
C ASP A 68 -16.04 -8.05 6.95
N SER A 69 -14.95 -7.61 6.29
CA SER A 69 -14.17 -8.44 5.36
C SER A 69 -13.50 -9.60 6.09
N LEU A 70 -12.92 -9.36 7.27
CA LEU A 70 -12.31 -10.40 8.09
C LEU A 70 -13.36 -11.42 8.56
N SER A 71 -14.52 -10.97 9.03
CA SER A 71 -15.62 -11.84 9.45
C SER A 71 -16.11 -12.74 8.30
N ALA A 72 -16.29 -12.16 7.10
CA ALA A 72 -16.69 -12.91 5.92
C ALA A 72 -15.67 -13.98 5.50
N LEU A 73 -14.37 -13.68 5.61
CA LEU A 73 -13.28 -14.62 5.32
C LEU A 73 -13.17 -15.73 6.39
N GLN A 74 -13.28 -15.37 7.67
CA GLN A 74 -13.24 -16.30 8.81
C GLN A 74 -14.38 -17.32 8.77
N ALA A 75 -15.55 -16.95 8.21
CA ALA A 75 -16.65 -17.87 7.97
C ALA A 75 -16.34 -18.96 6.92
N LYS A 76 -15.24 -18.83 6.16
CA LYS A 76 -14.85 -19.77 5.09
C LYS A 76 -13.63 -20.60 5.45
N GLN A 77 -12.63 -20.01 6.10
CA GLN A 77 -11.38 -20.68 6.46
C GLN A 77 -10.66 -19.94 7.60
N PRO A 78 -9.68 -20.56 8.29
CA PRO A 78 -8.93 -19.92 9.35
C PRO A 78 -8.12 -18.72 8.83
N VAL A 79 -8.59 -17.51 9.15
CA VAL A 79 -7.96 -16.23 8.77
C VAL A 79 -7.68 -15.40 10.00
N TYR A 80 -6.44 -14.89 10.11
CA TYR A 80 -6.00 -14.09 11.26
C TYR A 80 -5.42 -12.77 10.78
N ALA A 81 -5.95 -11.67 11.32
CA ALA A 81 -5.39 -10.34 11.16
C ALA A 81 -4.23 -10.18 12.17
N ILE A 82 -3.00 -10.06 11.67
CA ILE A 82 -1.78 -10.03 12.51
C ILE A 82 -0.98 -8.74 12.34
N GLY A 83 -1.55 -7.74 11.67
CA GLY A 83 -0.85 -6.51 11.33
C GLY A 83 -0.82 -5.45 12.45
N PRO A 84 -0.25 -4.27 12.16
CA PRO A 84 0.67 -4.07 11.06
C PRO A 84 2.01 -4.76 11.34
N VAL A 85 2.48 -5.54 10.38
CA VAL A 85 3.82 -6.13 10.35
C VAL A 85 4.69 -5.23 9.50
N PHE A 86 5.66 -4.58 10.12
CA PHE A 86 6.67 -3.75 9.45
C PHE A 86 8.00 -4.50 9.36
N TYR A 87 8.77 -4.23 8.32
CA TYR A 87 10.16 -4.64 8.25
C TYR A 87 11.02 -3.51 8.84
N THR A 88 11.29 -3.54 10.14
CA THR A 88 12.05 -2.47 10.82
C THR A 88 13.51 -2.82 11.06
N ASP A 89 13.89 -4.10 11.05
CA ASP A 89 15.21 -4.54 11.55
C ASP A 89 15.82 -5.70 10.73
N SER A 90 15.78 -5.63 9.39
CA SER A 90 16.51 -6.62 8.59
C SER A 90 17.95 -6.18 8.36
N VAL A 91 18.90 -7.03 8.78
CA VAL A 91 20.33 -6.94 8.39
C VAL A 91 20.52 -7.10 6.87
N VAL A 92 19.47 -7.57 6.18
CA VAL A 92 19.43 -7.74 4.72
C VAL A 92 18.91 -6.45 4.08
N PRO A 93 19.61 -5.90 3.06
CA PRO A 93 19.10 -4.79 2.27
C PRO A 93 17.71 -5.13 1.71
N THR A 94 16.74 -4.24 1.94
CA THR A 94 15.35 -4.42 1.45
C THR A 94 15.20 -4.06 -0.03
N SER A 95 16.31 -3.66 -0.65
CA SER A 95 16.39 -3.12 -2.00
C SER A 95 17.71 -3.48 -2.66
N LEU A 96 17.69 -3.56 -4.00
CA LEU A 96 18.88 -3.75 -4.83
C LEU A 96 19.62 -2.43 -5.08
N TRP A 97 19.03 -1.29 -4.73
CA TRP A 97 19.60 0.05 -4.91
C TRP A 97 20.29 0.51 -3.63
N ALA A 98 21.38 1.27 -3.79
CA ALA A 98 22.08 1.88 -2.66
C ALA A 98 21.16 2.85 -1.92
N GLU A 99 21.06 2.68 -0.60
CA GLU A 99 20.27 3.56 0.26
C GLU A 99 20.94 4.92 0.39
N SER A 100 20.20 5.98 0.06
CA SER A 100 20.62 7.36 0.25
C SER A 100 20.16 7.87 1.61
N ASP A 101 21.06 8.50 2.36
CA ASP A 101 20.71 9.20 3.60
C ASP A 101 20.10 10.57 3.30
N CYS A 102 18.85 10.76 3.73
CA CYS A 102 18.12 12.02 3.55
C CYS A 102 18.12 12.91 4.82
N THR A 103 18.74 12.45 5.92
CA THR A 103 18.64 13.06 7.25
C THR A 103 19.21 14.47 7.28
N GLU A 104 20.40 14.68 6.70
CA GLU A 104 21.01 16.01 6.68
C GLU A 104 20.20 17.01 5.84
N TRP A 105 19.53 16.58 4.77
CA TRP A 105 18.67 17.47 3.98
C TRP A 105 17.35 17.83 4.69
N LEU A 106 16.84 16.93 5.54
CA LEU A 106 15.65 17.16 6.37
C LEU A 106 15.93 18.05 7.58
N LYS A 107 17.19 18.13 8.01
CA LYS A 107 17.62 18.85 9.21
C LYS A 107 17.24 20.33 9.15
N GLY A 108 16.58 20.80 10.21
CA GLY A 108 16.19 22.20 10.36
C GLY A 108 14.97 22.62 9.52
N ARG A 109 14.37 21.72 8.72
CA ARG A 109 13.13 22.01 8.01
C ARG A 109 11.94 22.11 8.96
N PRO A 110 10.97 23.01 8.72
CA PRO A 110 9.78 23.11 9.56
C PRO A 110 8.97 21.81 9.59
N THR A 111 8.34 21.53 10.73
CA THR A 111 7.46 20.37 10.90
C THR A 111 6.35 20.36 9.85
N GLY A 112 6.16 19.22 9.20
CA GLY A 112 5.12 18.98 8.20
C GLY A 112 5.27 19.79 6.90
N SER A 113 6.46 20.33 6.61
CA SER A 113 6.70 21.16 5.41
C SER A 113 7.19 20.39 4.18
N VAL A 114 7.56 19.12 4.34
CA VAL A 114 8.13 18.28 3.28
C VAL A 114 7.12 17.23 2.82
N LEU A 115 6.89 17.14 1.50
CA LEU A 115 6.17 16.04 0.89
C LEU A 115 7.15 14.91 0.57
N TYR A 116 6.86 13.69 1.03
CA TYR A 116 7.58 12.51 0.57
C TYR A 116 6.85 11.92 -0.66
N VAL A 117 7.58 11.60 -1.72
CA VAL A 117 7.03 11.07 -2.98
C VAL A 117 7.73 9.75 -3.30
N SER A 118 6.98 8.66 -3.41
CA SER A 118 7.51 7.34 -3.77
C SER A 118 6.45 6.42 -4.37
N PHE A 119 6.81 5.76 -5.47
CA PHE A 119 5.97 4.78 -6.17
C PHE A 119 6.40 3.33 -5.90
N GLY A 120 7.08 3.10 -4.77
CA GLY A 120 7.46 1.77 -4.29
C GLY A 120 8.67 1.18 -5.02
N SER A 121 8.86 -0.14 -4.93
CA SER A 121 10.00 -0.87 -5.48
C SER A 121 9.77 -1.51 -6.85
N TYR A 122 8.50 -1.61 -7.30
CA TYR A 122 8.15 -2.35 -8.51
C TYR A 122 7.40 -1.55 -9.59
N ALA A 123 6.69 -0.49 -9.21
CA ALA A 123 5.79 0.17 -10.15
C ALA A 123 6.54 0.81 -11.34
N HIS A 124 5.88 0.82 -12.50
CA HIS A 124 6.31 1.55 -13.68
C HIS A 124 5.36 2.73 -13.93
N VAL A 125 5.90 3.86 -14.31
CA VAL A 125 5.16 5.10 -14.59
C VAL A 125 5.60 5.61 -15.95
N GLY A 126 4.64 5.98 -16.81
CA GLY A 126 4.99 6.51 -18.13
C GLY A 126 5.78 7.82 -18.03
N LYS A 127 6.65 8.06 -19.03
CA LYS A 127 7.50 9.27 -19.06
C LYS A 127 6.67 10.56 -19.00
N LYS A 128 5.51 10.59 -19.66
CA LYS A 128 4.63 11.77 -19.70
C LYS A 128 4.10 12.08 -18.30
N GLU A 129 3.68 11.07 -17.57
CA GLU A 129 3.18 11.20 -16.20
C GLU A 129 4.29 11.68 -15.27
N ILE A 130 5.51 11.15 -15.38
CA ILE A 130 6.68 11.64 -14.61
C ILE A 130 6.96 13.12 -14.89
N VAL A 131 6.90 13.54 -16.16
CA VAL A 131 7.10 14.95 -16.54
C VAL A 131 6.03 15.86 -15.94
N GLU A 132 4.76 15.46 -15.98
CA GLU A 132 3.67 16.22 -15.38
C GLU A 132 3.76 16.27 -13.84
N ILE A 133 4.15 15.17 -13.20
CA ILE A 133 4.41 15.12 -11.76
C ILE A 133 5.56 16.05 -11.39
N ALA A 134 6.68 16.00 -12.12
CA ALA A 134 7.83 16.86 -11.90
C ALA A 134 7.46 18.35 -11.98
N HIS A 135 6.78 18.76 -13.06
CA HIS A 135 6.31 20.14 -13.18
C HIS A 135 5.31 20.52 -12.09
N GLY A 136 4.41 19.61 -11.72
CA GLY A 136 3.42 19.83 -10.67
C GLY A 136 4.05 20.04 -9.29
N LEU A 137 5.10 19.28 -8.97
CA LEU A 137 5.89 19.45 -7.74
C LEU A 137 6.56 20.83 -7.71
N LEU A 138 7.23 21.24 -8.80
CA LEU A 138 7.82 22.59 -8.90
C LEU A 138 6.76 23.69 -8.72
N LEU A 139 5.64 23.57 -9.45
CA LEU A 139 4.51 24.51 -9.39
C LEU A 139 3.84 24.57 -8.02
N SER A 140 3.91 23.50 -7.22
CA SER A 140 3.29 23.46 -5.90
C SER A 140 3.94 24.43 -4.90
N GLY A 141 5.25 24.69 -5.07
CA GLY A 141 6.07 25.45 -4.13
C GLY A 141 6.45 24.67 -2.85
N ILE A 142 5.90 23.48 -2.63
CA ILE A 142 6.16 22.66 -1.44
C ILE A 142 7.52 21.98 -1.55
N SER A 143 8.25 21.88 -0.43
CA SER A 143 9.51 21.12 -0.39
C SER A 143 9.23 19.63 -0.51
N PHE A 144 10.07 18.87 -1.20
CA PHE A 144 9.83 17.44 -1.42
C PHE A 144 11.10 16.60 -1.39
N ILE A 145 10.94 15.35 -0.95
CA ILE A 145 11.87 14.26 -1.25
C ILE A 145 11.17 13.36 -2.25
N TRP A 146 11.82 13.07 -3.38
CA TRP A 146 11.28 12.18 -4.40
C TRP A 146 12.21 11.00 -4.62
N VAL A 147 11.72 9.81 -4.27
CA VAL A 147 12.37 8.54 -4.59
C VAL A 147 12.04 8.16 -6.03
N LEU A 148 13.04 8.21 -6.90
CA LEU A 148 12.96 7.93 -8.33
C LEU A 148 13.96 6.87 -8.72
N ARG A 149 13.46 5.64 -8.87
CA ARG A 149 14.27 4.52 -9.34
C ARG A 149 14.70 4.74 -10.79
N PRO A 150 15.93 4.37 -11.19
CA PRO A 150 16.39 4.51 -12.57
C PRO A 150 15.53 3.79 -13.60
N ASP A 151 14.85 2.71 -13.20
CA ASP A 151 14.03 1.86 -14.06
C ASP A 151 12.54 2.21 -14.07
N ILE A 152 12.12 3.28 -13.38
CA ILE A 152 10.70 3.57 -13.16
C ILE A 152 9.90 3.80 -14.45
N VAL A 153 10.54 4.29 -15.51
CA VAL A 153 9.91 4.47 -16.84
C VAL A 153 10.16 3.27 -17.76
N GLY A 154 11.24 2.55 -17.52
CA GLY A 154 11.79 1.51 -18.40
C GLY A 154 13.32 1.56 -18.34
N SER A 155 13.98 0.39 -18.34
CA SER A 155 15.43 0.29 -18.24
C SER A 155 16.19 0.91 -19.43
N ASP A 156 15.50 1.12 -20.54
CA ASP A 156 15.98 1.68 -21.80
C ASP A 156 15.74 3.19 -21.94
N VAL A 157 15.09 3.82 -20.97
CA VAL A 157 14.76 5.26 -20.98
C VAL A 157 15.53 5.99 -19.86
N PRO A 158 16.84 6.26 -20.03
CA PRO A 158 17.57 7.12 -19.11
C PRO A 158 17.03 8.56 -19.18
N ASP A 159 17.29 9.34 -18.14
CA ASP A 159 17.01 10.79 -18.09
C ASP A 159 15.55 11.14 -18.44
N PHE A 160 14.61 10.52 -17.73
CA PHE A 160 13.18 10.76 -17.91
C PHE A 160 12.66 12.04 -17.26
N LEU A 161 13.46 12.69 -16.40
CA LEU A 161 13.10 13.97 -15.78
C LEU A 161 13.19 15.13 -16.78
N PRO A 162 12.40 16.20 -16.62
CA PRO A 162 12.54 17.41 -17.43
C PRO A 162 13.94 18.03 -17.29
N ASN A 163 14.46 18.58 -18.39
CA ASN A 163 15.75 19.26 -18.39
C ASN A 163 15.79 20.39 -17.35
N GLY A 164 16.84 20.40 -16.53
CA GLY A 164 17.02 21.40 -15.46
C GLY A 164 16.04 21.25 -14.29
N PHE A 165 15.32 20.11 -14.15
CA PHE A 165 14.39 19.90 -13.04
C PHE A 165 15.08 20.01 -11.67
N VAL A 166 16.24 19.36 -11.50
CA VAL A 166 17.00 19.39 -10.25
C VAL A 166 17.47 20.82 -9.94
N ASP A 167 17.97 21.54 -10.95
CA ASP A 167 18.40 22.94 -10.80
C ASP A 167 17.24 23.87 -10.43
N GLN A 168 16.04 23.64 -10.98
CA GLN A 168 14.83 24.40 -10.66
C GLN A 168 14.25 24.06 -9.28
N ALA A 169 14.44 22.82 -8.83
CA ALA A 169 14.04 22.39 -7.49
C ALA A 169 14.89 23.06 -6.39
N GLN A 170 16.15 23.41 -6.71
CA GLN A 170 17.08 24.10 -5.82
C GLN A 170 17.16 23.40 -4.45
N ASP A 171 17.16 24.17 -3.36
CA ASP A 171 17.15 23.68 -2.00
C ASP A 171 15.78 23.12 -1.57
N ARG A 172 14.73 23.21 -2.38
CA ARG A 172 13.37 22.72 -2.03
C ARG A 172 13.14 21.26 -2.39
N GLY A 173 13.89 20.69 -3.32
CA GLY A 173 13.72 19.30 -3.75
C GLY A 173 14.98 18.46 -3.55
N LEU A 174 14.80 17.24 -3.04
CA LEU A 174 15.81 16.20 -3.05
C LEU A 174 15.32 15.03 -3.88
N VAL A 175 16.09 14.60 -4.87
CA VAL A 175 15.82 13.41 -5.68
C VAL A 175 16.84 12.34 -5.31
N VAL A 176 16.36 11.17 -4.91
CA VAL A 176 17.19 10.00 -4.58
C VAL A 176 16.71 8.78 -5.33
N GLN A 177 17.59 7.82 -5.58
CA GLN A 177 17.19 6.57 -6.24
C GLN A 177 16.45 5.64 -5.28
N TRP A 178 16.91 5.58 -4.04
CA TRP A 178 16.37 4.76 -2.98
C TRP A 178 16.76 5.31 -1.60
N CYS A 179 15.92 5.10 -0.59
CA CYS A 179 16.19 5.44 0.80
C CYS A 179 15.38 4.52 1.73
N CYS A 180 15.73 4.49 3.02
CA CYS A 180 14.89 3.84 4.03
C CYS A 180 13.59 4.65 4.19
N GLN A 181 12.51 4.18 3.55
CA GLN A 181 11.23 4.89 3.53
C GLN A 181 10.73 5.20 4.95
N MET A 182 10.74 4.20 5.83
CA MET A 182 10.29 4.35 7.22
C MET A 182 11.07 5.40 8.01
N GLU A 183 12.38 5.48 7.82
CA GLU A 183 13.22 6.49 8.47
C GLU A 183 12.88 7.90 7.97
N VAL A 184 12.74 8.08 6.66
CA VAL A 184 12.40 9.37 6.04
C VAL A 184 11.02 9.85 6.49
N ILE A 185 9.99 9.01 6.38
CA ILE A 185 8.61 9.42 6.69
C ILE A 185 8.34 9.56 8.19
N SER A 186 9.18 8.97 9.05
CA SER A 186 9.11 9.18 10.50
C SER A 186 9.66 10.54 10.93
N ASN A 187 10.38 11.26 10.05
CA ASN A 187 10.92 12.57 10.35
C ASN A 187 9.79 13.61 10.50
N PRO A 188 9.77 14.44 11.57
CA PRO A 188 8.73 15.45 11.79
C PRO A 188 8.60 16.49 10.68
N ALA A 189 9.64 16.74 9.88
CA ALA A 189 9.57 17.65 8.75
C ALA A 189 8.65 17.11 7.63
N VAL A 190 8.47 15.79 7.53
CA VAL A 190 7.57 15.18 6.54
C VAL A 190 6.12 15.37 6.99
N GLY A 191 5.32 15.94 6.09
CA GLY A 191 3.93 16.33 6.36
C GLY A 191 2.89 15.57 5.57
N GLY A 192 3.28 14.79 4.56
CA GLY A 192 2.38 14.02 3.72
C GLY A 192 3.16 13.09 2.79
N PHE A 193 2.46 12.11 2.23
CA PHE A 193 3.06 11.09 1.38
C PHE A 193 2.27 10.95 0.08
N PHE A 194 2.91 11.29 -1.03
CA PHE A 194 2.44 11.01 -2.38
C PHE A 194 2.88 9.59 -2.80
N THR A 195 1.92 8.68 -2.89
CA THR A 195 2.14 7.24 -2.96
C THR A 195 1.35 6.56 -4.08
N HIS A 196 1.87 5.41 -4.50
CA HIS A 196 1.20 4.45 -5.36
C HIS A 196 0.13 3.60 -4.65
N CYS A 197 -0.12 3.80 -3.34
CA CYS A 197 -1.13 3.06 -2.57
C CYS A 197 -0.83 1.56 -2.40
N GLY A 198 0.45 1.15 -2.44
CA GLY A 198 0.83 -0.18 -1.98
C GLY A 198 0.52 -0.35 -0.49
N TRP A 199 0.00 -1.52 -0.10
CA TRP A 199 -0.52 -1.74 1.25
C TRP A 199 0.52 -1.48 2.36
N ASN A 200 1.77 -1.92 2.16
CA ASN A 200 2.86 -1.64 3.11
C ASN A 200 3.06 -0.12 3.27
N SER A 201 3.16 0.63 2.18
CA SER A 201 3.34 2.09 2.23
C SER A 201 2.17 2.81 2.91
N ILE A 202 0.95 2.29 2.77
CA ILE A 202 -0.23 2.81 3.49
C ILE A 202 -0.08 2.57 4.99
N LEU A 203 0.23 1.35 5.42
CA LEU A 203 0.40 1.03 6.84
C LEU A 203 1.51 1.87 7.47
N GLU A 204 2.65 2.02 6.78
CA GLU A 204 3.79 2.83 7.20
C GLU A 204 3.41 4.32 7.32
N SER A 205 2.68 4.87 6.35
CA SER A 205 2.17 6.24 6.38
C SER A 205 1.24 6.48 7.55
N VAL A 206 0.27 5.59 7.76
CA VAL A 206 -0.70 5.69 8.86
C VAL A 206 0.03 5.58 10.20
N TRP A 207 0.99 4.66 10.32
CA TRP A 207 1.81 4.52 11.53
C TRP A 207 2.56 5.80 11.88
N CYS A 208 3.07 6.52 10.88
CA CYS A 208 3.77 7.79 11.05
C CYS A 208 2.81 8.99 11.20
N GLY A 209 1.52 8.83 10.90
CA GLY A 209 0.53 9.90 11.01
C GLY A 209 0.47 10.81 9.79
N LEU A 210 0.82 10.30 8.61
CA LEU A 210 0.86 11.08 7.37
C LEU A 210 -0.39 10.86 6.50
N PRO A 211 -1.05 11.95 6.03
CA PRO A 211 -2.10 11.85 5.03
C PRO A 211 -1.51 11.57 3.64
N LEU A 212 -2.33 10.99 2.78
CA LEU A 212 -1.89 10.41 1.50
C LEU A 212 -2.36 11.24 0.28
N LEU A 213 -1.49 11.43 -0.69
CA LEU A 213 -1.89 11.74 -2.07
C LEU A 213 -1.75 10.45 -2.88
N CYS A 214 -2.87 9.95 -3.40
CA CYS A 214 -3.00 8.61 -3.97
C CYS A 214 -2.91 8.66 -5.48
N TYR A 215 -2.01 7.86 -6.05
CA TYR A 215 -1.90 7.63 -7.48
C TYR A 215 -1.63 6.15 -7.76
N PRO A 216 -2.67 5.30 -7.69
CA PRO A 216 -2.53 3.86 -7.90
C PRO A 216 -2.10 3.55 -9.34
N LEU A 217 -1.23 2.55 -9.49
CA LEU A 217 -0.58 2.21 -10.76
C LEU A 217 -0.91 0.78 -11.21
N LEU A 218 -0.96 -0.19 -10.28
CA LEU A 218 -1.19 -1.59 -10.61
C LEU A 218 -1.77 -2.39 -9.42
N THR A 219 -2.10 -3.66 -9.68
CA THR A 219 -2.52 -4.65 -8.68
C THR A 219 -3.71 -4.16 -7.86
N ASP A 220 -3.70 -4.42 -6.56
CA ASP A 220 -4.63 -4.01 -5.52
C ASP A 220 -4.58 -2.53 -5.17
N GLN A 221 -3.66 -1.73 -5.74
CA GLN A 221 -3.49 -0.32 -5.37
C GLN A 221 -4.75 0.52 -5.59
N PHE A 222 -5.56 0.18 -6.60
CA PHE A 222 -6.82 0.86 -6.87
C PHE A 222 -7.86 0.60 -5.76
N THR A 223 -7.95 -0.66 -5.31
CA THR A 223 -8.80 -1.05 -4.18
C THR A 223 -8.30 -0.41 -2.89
N ASN A 224 -6.99 -0.40 -2.67
CA ASN A 224 -6.38 0.27 -1.52
C ASN A 224 -6.64 1.78 -1.52
N ARG A 225 -6.57 2.43 -2.70
CA ARG A 225 -6.92 3.84 -2.86
C ARG A 225 -8.36 4.11 -2.46
N LYS A 226 -9.31 3.26 -2.87
CA LYS A 226 -10.73 3.38 -2.51
C LYS A 226 -10.92 3.30 -0.99
N ILE A 227 -10.23 2.39 -0.31
CA ILE A 227 -10.23 2.30 1.15
C ILE A 227 -9.67 3.60 1.77
N VAL A 228 -8.51 4.05 1.31
CA VAL A 228 -7.81 5.24 1.84
C VAL A 228 -8.61 6.53 1.65
N VAL A 229 -9.20 6.73 0.48
CA VAL A 229 -9.86 7.98 0.10
C VAL A 229 -11.32 8.00 0.55
N ASP A 230 -12.06 6.92 0.34
CA ASP A 230 -13.52 6.93 0.52
C ASP A 230 -13.93 6.43 1.90
N ASP A 231 -13.30 5.34 2.36
CA ASP A 231 -13.68 4.68 3.60
C ASP A 231 -13.02 5.31 4.82
N TRP A 232 -11.70 5.47 4.79
CA TRP A 232 -10.93 6.05 5.90
C TRP A 232 -10.84 7.57 5.82
N ARG A 233 -11.00 8.15 4.62
CA ARG A 233 -10.90 9.60 4.37
C ARG A 233 -9.59 10.18 4.91
N ILE A 234 -8.49 9.49 4.62
CA ILE A 234 -7.13 9.88 5.03
C ILE A 234 -6.25 10.30 3.84
N GLY A 235 -6.79 10.24 2.63
CA GLY A 235 -6.07 10.65 1.44
C GLY A 235 -6.91 11.37 0.39
N ILE A 236 -6.21 11.90 -0.61
CA ILE A 236 -6.78 12.55 -1.79
C ILE A 236 -6.44 11.68 -3.00
N ASN A 237 -7.44 11.35 -3.82
CA ASN A 237 -7.19 10.75 -5.13
C ASN A 237 -6.64 11.82 -6.09
N LEU A 238 -5.46 11.59 -6.68
CA LEU A 238 -4.82 12.58 -7.55
C LEU A 238 -5.62 12.86 -8.82
N CYS A 239 -6.07 11.80 -9.48
CA CYS A 239 -6.85 11.86 -10.71
C CYS A 239 -7.76 10.64 -10.83
N GLU A 240 -8.87 10.78 -11.55
CA GLU A 240 -9.73 9.66 -11.90
C GLU A 240 -8.98 8.66 -12.80
N ASN A 241 -9.32 7.37 -12.69
CA ASN A 241 -8.71 6.31 -13.49
C ASN A 241 -8.91 6.60 -14.99
N ASN A 242 -7.94 6.16 -15.81
CA ASN A 242 -7.91 6.37 -17.27
C ASN A 242 -7.76 7.83 -17.74
N LYS A 243 -7.54 8.78 -16.84
CA LYS A 243 -7.15 10.15 -17.21
C LYS A 243 -5.66 10.36 -16.99
N ASN A 244 -5.01 10.96 -17.98
CA ASN A 244 -3.63 11.40 -17.84
C ASN A 244 -3.57 12.49 -16.76
N VAL A 245 -2.62 12.34 -15.84
CA VAL A 245 -2.35 13.34 -14.82
C VAL A 245 -1.81 14.62 -15.45
N THR A 246 -2.26 15.79 -14.98
CA THR A 246 -1.68 17.09 -15.36
C THR A 246 -0.91 17.72 -14.21
N ARG A 247 0.09 18.55 -14.53
CA ARG A 247 0.88 19.30 -13.55
C ARG A 247 0.03 20.21 -12.67
N GLU A 248 -1.05 20.78 -13.18
CA GLU A 248 -1.97 21.62 -12.40
C GLU A 248 -2.72 20.79 -11.35
N GLN A 249 -3.15 19.57 -11.72
CA GLN A 249 -3.80 18.65 -10.79
C GLN A 249 -2.83 18.22 -9.68
N VAL A 250 -1.59 17.87 -10.03
CA VAL A 250 -0.55 17.54 -9.06
C VAL A 250 -0.31 18.72 -8.12
N SER A 251 -0.07 19.90 -8.68
CA SER A 251 0.21 21.12 -7.93
C SER A 251 -0.92 21.49 -6.96
N ALA A 252 -2.18 21.43 -7.42
CA ALA A 252 -3.35 21.74 -6.61
C ALA A 252 -3.56 20.72 -5.48
N ASN A 253 -3.44 19.42 -5.76
CA ASN A 253 -3.64 18.38 -4.75
C ASN A 253 -2.49 18.33 -3.73
N VAL A 254 -1.24 18.55 -4.16
CA VAL A 254 -0.09 18.69 -3.24
C VAL A 254 -0.32 19.85 -2.28
N ARG A 255 -0.74 21.02 -2.79
CA ARG A 255 -1.07 22.16 -1.92
C ARG A 255 -2.23 21.85 -0.98
N ARG A 256 -3.29 21.20 -1.47
CA ARG A 256 -4.47 20.83 -0.66
C ARG A 256 -4.13 19.84 0.46
N LEU A 257 -3.19 18.92 0.22
CA LEU A 257 -2.69 17.98 1.24
C LEU A 257 -1.83 18.69 2.29
N MET A 258 -0.90 19.55 1.84
CA MET A 258 0.21 20.03 2.65
C MET A 258 -0.07 21.36 3.36
N ILE A 259 -0.80 22.27 2.72
CA ILE A 259 -1.09 23.60 3.28
C ILE A 259 -2.23 23.47 4.30
N LYS A 260 -2.05 24.11 5.46
CA LYS A 260 -3.07 24.16 6.51
C LYS A 260 -4.36 24.77 5.96
N GLY A 261 -5.43 24.01 6.08
CA GLY A 261 -6.78 24.34 5.65
C GLY A 261 -7.75 23.25 6.09
N GLU A 262 -9.03 23.42 5.80
CA GLU A 262 -10.09 22.50 6.21
C GLU A 262 -9.80 21.05 5.79
N THR A 263 -9.50 20.84 4.49
CA THR A 263 -9.21 19.49 3.98
C THR A 263 -7.98 18.86 4.64
N SER A 264 -6.85 19.58 4.75
CA SER A 264 -5.64 19.03 5.40
C SER A 264 -5.91 18.70 6.88
N SER A 265 -6.70 19.52 7.57
CA SER A 265 -7.08 19.30 8.97
C SER A 265 -7.96 18.06 9.13
N GLU A 266 -8.95 17.86 8.25
CA GLU A 266 -9.83 16.69 8.27
C GLU A 266 -9.03 15.40 8.02
N LEU A 267 -8.19 15.39 6.98
CA LEU A 267 -7.37 14.24 6.63
C LEU A 267 -6.45 13.84 7.80
N ARG A 268 -5.75 14.80 8.41
CA ARG A 268 -4.87 14.53 9.57
C ARG A 268 -5.65 14.02 10.78
N GLY A 269 -6.83 14.60 11.04
CA GLY A 269 -7.70 14.14 12.12
C GLY A 269 -8.16 12.68 11.92
N ASN A 270 -8.44 12.29 10.67
CA ASN A 270 -8.81 10.91 10.35
C ASN A 270 -7.59 9.97 10.40
N VAL A 271 -6.43 10.40 9.89
CA VAL A 271 -5.18 9.64 9.99
C VAL A 271 -4.88 9.27 11.44
N GLU A 272 -5.01 10.22 12.38
CA GLU A 272 -4.76 9.95 13.81
C GLU A 272 -5.76 8.94 14.42
N LYS A 273 -7.00 8.87 13.92
CA LYS A 273 -7.96 7.83 14.34
C LYS A 273 -7.53 6.46 13.83
N VAL A 274 -7.20 6.34 12.53
CA VAL A 274 -6.76 5.09 11.91
C VAL A 274 -5.44 4.61 12.53
N LYS A 275 -4.51 5.53 12.78
CA LYS A 275 -3.25 5.27 13.47
C LYS A 275 -3.46 4.69 14.87
N ARG A 276 -4.44 5.21 15.62
CA ARG A 276 -4.77 4.68 16.94
C ARG A 276 -5.22 3.22 16.85
N HIS A 277 -6.08 2.88 15.89
CA HIS A 277 -6.48 1.49 15.67
C HIS A 277 -5.27 0.58 15.40
N LEU A 278 -4.33 1.00 14.53
CA LEU A 278 -3.10 0.24 14.29
C LEU A 278 -2.25 0.07 15.56
N LYS A 279 -2.09 1.12 16.35
CA LYS A 279 -1.28 1.10 17.58
C LYS A 279 -1.90 0.23 18.66
N ASP A 280 -3.20 0.35 18.87
CA ASP A 280 -3.94 -0.41 19.89
C ASP A 280 -3.95 -1.91 19.57
N ALA A 281 -4.05 -2.26 18.28
CA ALA A 281 -4.10 -3.64 17.80
C ALA A 281 -2.84 -4.47 18.13
N VAL A 282 -1.66 -3.83 18.24
CA VAL A 282 -0.38 -4.49 18.54
C VAL A 282 0.05 -4.36 20.00
N THR A 283 -0.80 -3.80 20.86
CA THR A 283 -0.55 -3.85 22.31
C THR A 283 -0.65 -5.29 22.82
N ALA A 284 -0.15 -5.56 24.02
CA ALA A 284 -0.23 -6.89 24.65
C ALA A 284 -1.67 -7.43 24.78
N VAL A 285 -2.66 -6.53 24.80
CA VAL A 285 -4.09 -6.84 24.82
C VAL A 285 -4.79 -6.42 23.52
N GLY A 286 -4.03 -6.28 22.43
CA GLY A 286 -4.53 -5.85 21.14
C GLY A 286 -5.14 -6.98 20.31
N SER A 287 -5.89 -6.62 19.28
CA SER A 287 -6.57 -7.58 18.39
C SER A 287 -5.57 -8.44 17.59
N SER A 288 -4.47 -7.86 17.11
CA SER A 288 -3.45 -8.57 16.34
C SER A 288 -2.65 -9.52 17.22
N GLU A 289 -2.27 -9.09 18.43
CA GLU A 289 -1.58 -9.95 19.39
C GLU A 289 -2.44 -11.17 19.77
N ARG A 290 -3.73 -10.95 20.05
CA ARG A 290 -4.67 -12.06 20.30
C ARG A 290 -4.83 -12.98 19.10
N SER A 291 -4.94 -12.41 17.89
CA SER A 291 -5.10 -13.19 16.65
C SER A 291 -3.87 -14.03 16.35
N PHE A 292 -2.67 -13.46 16.53
CA PHE A 292 -1.42 -14.19 16.38
C PHE A 292 -1.28 -15.31 17.41
N ASN A 293 -1.58 -15.05 18.69
CA ASN A 293 -1.57 -16.09 19.73
C ASN A 293 -2.59 -17.21 19.43
N SER A 294 -3.77 -16.86 18.94
CA SER A 294 -4.80 -17.84 18.54
C SER A 294 -4.30 -18.72 17.38
N PHE A 295 -3.66 -18.11 16.39
CA PHE A 295 -3.00 -18.83 15.30
C PHE A 295 -1.92 -19.80 15.83
N VAL A 296 -1.01 -19.35 16.70
CA VAL A 296 0.04 -20.19 17.27
C VAL A 296 -0.53 -21.37 18.06
N CYS A 297 -1.57 -21.13 18.87
CA CYS A 297 -2.26 -22.18 19.61
C CYS A 297 -2.90 -23.22 18.68
N GLU A 298 -3.55 -22.78 17.60
CA GLU A 298 -4.19 -23.69 16.66
C GLU A 298 -3.16 -24.51 15.86
N VAL A 299 -2.04 -23.89 15.45
CA VAL A 299 -0.92 -24.60 14.81
C VAL A 299 -0.38 -25.69 15.72
N ARG A 300 -0.13 -25.40 16.99
CA ARG A 300 0.36 -26.38 17.97
C ARG A 300 -0.63 -27.54 18.15
N SER A 301 -1.91 -27.22 18.34
CA SER A 301 -2.97 -28.22 18.49
C SER A 301 -3.08 -29.16 17.28
N ARG A 302 -2.97 -28.62 16.05
CA ARG A 302 -2.98 -29.45 14.83
C ARG A 302 -1.74 -30.34 14.71
N ILE A 303 -0.57 -29.86 15.13
CA ILE A 303 0.67 -30.66 15.15
C ILE A 303 0.54 -31.81 16.14
N GLU A 304 0.10 -31.53 17.36
CA GLU A 304 -0.11 -32.54 18.41
C GLU A 304 -1.12 -33.61 17.96
N THR A 305 -2.25 -33.18 17.38
CA THR A 305 -3.26 -34.11 16.86
C THR A 305 -2.70 -35.01 15.75
N LYS A 306 -1.89 -34.46 14.83
CA LYS A 306 -1.24 -35.25 13.77
C LYS A 306 -0.24 -36.24 14.35
N LEU A 307 0.57 -35.84 15.35
CA LEU A 307 1.53 -36.72 16.01
C LEU A 307 0.83 -37.87 16.75
N CYS A 308 -0.23 -37.58 17.51
CA CYS A 308 -1.03 -38.62 18.18
C CYS A 308 -1.61 -39.63 17.18
N ASN A 309 -2.13 -39.15 16.05
CA ASN A 309 -2.69 -40.03 15.01
C ASN A 309 -1.63 -40.93 14.35
N VAL A 310 -0.40 -40.42 14.18
CA VAL A 310 0.72 -41.22 13.65
C VAL A 310 1.17 -42.28 14.65
N VAL A 311 1.28 -41.94 15.94
CA VAL A 311 1.66 -42.90 16.99
C VAL A 311 0.60 -44.00 17.10
N ASN A 312 -0.69 -43.64 17.16
CA ASN A 312 -1.78 -44.61 17.24
C ASN A 312 -1.90 -45.49 15.98
N GLY A 313 -1.60 -44.94 14.79
CA GLY A 313 -1.58 -45.71 13.53
C GLY A 313 -0.38 -46.67 13.39
N LEU A 314 0.74 -46.36 14.06
CA LEU A 314 1.91 -47.26 14.14
C LEU A 314 1.69 -48.39 15.14
N GLU A 315 0.90 -48.16 16.20
CA GLU A 315 0.53 -49.20 17.16
C GLU A 315 -0.47 -50.21 16.56
N THR A 316 -1.45 -49.76 15.79
CA THR A 316 -2.41 -50.66 15.13
C THR A 316 -1.76 -51.50 14.03
N SER A 317 -0.77 -50.98 13.29
CA SER A 317 -0.05 -51.74 12.25
C SER A 317 1.04 -52.69 12.75
N ARG A 318 1.39 -52.64 14.05
CA ARG A 318 2.29 -53.60 14.71
C ARG A 318 1.54 -54.73 15.43
N SER A 319 0.22 -54.67 15.42
CA SER A 319 -0.67 -55.61 16.13
C SER A 319 -1.26 -56.70 15.21
N ASP A 320 -0.94 -56.67 13.92
CA ASP A 320 -1.33 -57.64 12.88
C ASP A 320 -0.09 -58.42 12.40
#